data_AF-A0A537PJI7-F1
#
_entry.id   AF-A0A537PJI7-F1
#
_cell.length_a   1.000
_cell.length_b   1.000
_cell.length_c   1.000
_cell.angle_alpha   90.00
_cell.angle_beta   90.00
_cell.angle_gamma   90.00
#
_symmetry.space_group_name_H-M   'P 1'
#
loop_
_entity.id
_entity.type
_entity.pdbx_description
1 polymer ?
#
loop_
_entity_poly.entity_id
_entity_poly.type
_entity_poly.pdbx_seq_one_letter_code
_entity_poly.pdbx_strand_id
1 'polypeptide(L)'
;MPVSPEAELDRSFDERGIEIMPTGAALGAEIRGVDLTRLDDAWFSRITRAWLDHSVILIRDQTLDDAGLIAFSRRFGELDWAPIQETGRRFVEGMPEIYVVSNVLVNGEPIGSLGAGEAVWHTDMSYLELPPKASMLYALEVPPLGGNTAF
;
A
#
# COMPACT_ATOMS: atom_id res chain seq x y z
N MET A 1 41.32 3.39 -8.59
CA MET A 1 41.18 3.96 -7.24
C MET A 1 39.70 3.87 -6.86
N PRO A 2 39.38 3.50 -5.61
CA PRO A 2 38.30 2.56 -5.29
C PRO A 2 36.90 3.18 -5.26
N VAL A 3 35.92 2.30 -5.31
CA VAL A 3 34.47 2.50 -5.19
C VAL A 3 34.07 3.40 -4.01
N SER A 4 33.11 4.28 -4.29
CA SER A 4 32.36 5.11 -3.34
C SER A 4 31.83 4.30 -2.17
N PRO A 5 31.84 4.81 -0.92
CA PRO A 5 31.22 4.13 0.20
C PRO A 5 29.71 4.09 -0.04
N GLU A 6 29.15 2.88 -0.03
CA GLU A 6 27.73 2.65 0.17
C GLU A 6 27.33 3.40 1.43
N ALA A 7 26.32 4.27 1.32
CA ALA A 7 25.73 4.90 2.47
C ALA A 7 25.24 3.80 3.42
N GLU A 8 25.87 3.69 4.59
CA GLU A 8 25.36 2.87 5.68
C GLU A 8 23.97 3.41 6.02
N LEU A 9 22.92 2.77 5.48
CA LEU A 9 21.57 2.91 5.99
C LEU A 9 21.66 2.52 7.47
N ASP A 10 21.30 3.44 8.34
CA ASP A 10 21.16 3.22 9.78
C ASP A 10 20.12 2.11 10.02
N ARG A 11 20.59 0.86 10.09
CA ARG A 11 19.79 -0.31 10.43
C ARG A 11 19.64 -0.39 11.93
N SER A 12 18.84 0.53 12.48
CA SER A 12 18.45 0.47 13.88
C SER A 12 17.19 -0.39 14.02
N PHE A 13 17.35 -1.55 14.64
CA PHE A 13 16.23 -2.30 15.18
C PHE A 13 15.81 -1.64 16.49
N ASP A 14 14.51 -1.47 16.69
CA ASP A 14 14.05 -1.20 18.05
C ASP A 14 14.09 -2.50 18.90
N GLU A 15 13.81 -2.39 20.20
CA GLU A 15 13.83 -3.52 21.13
C GLU A 15 12.90 -4.69 20.75
N ARG A 16 12.01 -4.48 19.76
CA ARG A 16 11.03 -5.45 19.25
C ARG A 16 11.40 -6.02 17.88
N GLY A 17 12.55 -5.64 17.32
CA GLY A 17 13.06 -6.16 16.05
C GLY A 17 12.36 -5.59 14.81
N ILE A 18 11.69 -4.43 14.95
CA ILE A 18 11.05 -3.74 13.82
C ILE A 18 11.99 -2.67 13.28
N GLU A 19 12.00 -2.54 11.95
CA GLU A 19 12.92 -1.69 11.20
C GLU A 19 12.13 -0.76 10.27
N ILE A 20 12.58 0.49 10.15
CA ILE A 20 12.11 1.46 9.15
C ILE A 20 13.32 1.87 8.33
N MET A 21 13.33 1.52 7.05
CA MET A 21 14.46 1.73 6.14
C MET A 21 14.07 2.73 5.05
N PRO A 22 14.51 4.00 5.13
CA PRO A 22 14.33 4.95 4.04
C PRO A 22 14.98 4.43 2.75
N THR A 23 14.36 4.68 1.60
CA THR A 23 14.94 4.26 0.30
C THR A 23 16.21 5.03 -0.04
N GLY A 24 16.44 6.19 0.59
CA GLY A 24 17.46 7.16 0.22
C GLY A 24 17.10 8.04 -0.98
N ALA A 25 15.93 7.82 -1.60
CA ALA A 25 15.40 8.65 -2.67
C ALA A 25 14.57 9.83 -2.13
N ALA A 26 13.91 10.58 -3.03
CA ALA A 26 13.07 11.71 -2.65
C ALA A 26 11.87 11.33 -1.76
N LEU A 27 11.43 10.08 -1.84
CA LEU A 27 10.33 9.50 -1.05
C LEU A 27 10.55 8.00 -0.85
N GLY A 28 9.74 7.40 0.02
CA GLY A 28 9.70 5.97 0.24
C GLY A 28 10.48 5.52 1.47
N ALA A 29 9.87 4.62 2.25
CA ALA A 29 10.55 3.81 3.25
C ALA A 29 9.94 2.39 3.28
N GLU A 30 10.77 1.40 3.59
CA GLU A 30 10.33 0.02 3.82
C GLU A 30 10.25 -0.25 5.33
N ILE A 31 9.19 -0.92 5.78
CA ILE A 31 8.98 -1.31 7.18
C ILE A 31 8.96 -2.84 7.26
N ARG A 32 9.75 -3.39 8.19
CA ARG A 32 9.92 -4.83 8.41
C ARG A 32 9.72 -5.22 9.86
N GLY A 33 9.43 -6.51 10.10
CA GLY A 33 9.34 -7.10 11.43
C GLY A 33 8.05 -6.78 12.19
N VAL A 34 7.07 -6.16 11.53
CA VAL A 34 5.79 -5.76 12.12
C VAL A 34 4.66 -6.69 11.68
N ASP A 35 3.70 -6.96 12.56
CA ASP A 35 2.44 -7.65 12.24
C ASP A 35 1.28 -6.67 12.40
N LEU A 36 0.67 -6.28 11.28
CA LEU A 36 -0.41 -5.30 11.27
C LEU A 36 -1.68 -5.78 11.98
N THR A 37 -1.87 -7.08 12.17
CA THR A 37 -3.03 -7.64 12.89
C THR A 37 -2.93 -7.47 14.41
N ARG A 38 -1.73 -7.15 14.92
CA ARG A 38 -1.43 -7.09 16.36
C ARG A 38 -0.73 -5.79 16.76
N LEU A 39 -0.90 -4.75 15.96
CA LEU A 39 -0.22 -3.48 16.10
C LEU A 39 -0.74 -2.69 17.32
N ASP A 40 0.16 -2.29 18.20
CA ASP A 40 -0.16 -1.35 19.28
C ASP A 40 -0.16 0.11 18.81
N ASP A 41 -0.71 1.01 19.64
CA ASP A 41 -0.84 2.42 19.30
C ASP A 41 0.50 3.14 19.16
N ALA A 42 1.51 2.71 19.92
CA ALA A 42 2.84 3.29 19.84
C ALA A 42 3.46 3.01 18.46
N TRP A 43 3.33 1.79 17.98
CA TRP A 43 3.78 1.42 16.65
C TRP A 43 2.96 2.03 15.54
N PHE A 44 1.64 2.06 15.68
CA PHE A 44 0.79 2.74 14.72
C PHE A 44 1.20 4.22 14.56
N SER A 45 1.51 4.89 15.67
CA SER A 45 2.04 6.26 15.62
C SER A 45 3.38 6.35 14.91
N ARG A 46 4.28 5.37 15.07
CA ARG A 46 5.57 5.34 14.36
C ARG A 46 5.41 5.09 12.86
N ILE A 47 4.51 4.18 12.46
CA ILE A 47 4.16 3.95 11.05
C ILE A 47 3.57 5.22 10.43
N THR A 48 2.66 5.89 11.14
CA THR A 48 2.06 7.16 10.69
C THR A 48 3.13 8.23 10.53
N ARG A 49 4.05 8.36 11.48
CA ARG A 49 5.19 9.28 11.41
C ARG A 49 6.06 9.00 10.19
N ALA A 50 6.45 7.74 9.98
CA ALA A 50 7.25 7.32 8.84
C ALA A 50 6.54 7.62 7.50
N TRP A 51 5.24 7.38 7.43
CA TRP A 51 4.45 7.75 6.26
C TRP A 51 4.45 9.25 5.99
N LEU A 52 4.28 10.09 7.03
CA LEU A 52 4.33 11.54 6.87
C LEU A 52 5.73 12.05 6.46
N ASP A 53 6.79 11.43 6.98
CA ASP A 53 8.17 11.83 6.69
C ASP A 53 8.65 11.31 5.31
N HIS A 54 8.08 10.20 4.80
CA HIS A 54 8.53 9.55 3.55
C HIS A 54 7.49 9.50 2.42
N SER A 55 6.27 9.99 2.63
CA SER A 55 5.12 10.00 1.70
C SER A 55 4.57 8.62 1.28
N VAL A 56 5.44 7.64 1.06
CA VAL A 56 5.11 6.26 0.67
C VAL A 56 5.81 5.30 1.62
N ILE A 57 5.08 4.30 2.11
CA ILE A 57 5.64 3.24 2.94
C ILE A 57 5.29 1.86 2.39
N LEU A 58 6.26 0.95 2.37
CA LEU A 58 6.08 -0.45 1.99
C LEU A 58 6.25 -1.33 3.23
N ILE A 59 5.18 -1.99 3.66
CA ILE A 59 5.22 -2.89 4.81
C ILE A 59 5.29 -4.33 4.30
N ARG A 60 6.42 -5.01 4.55
CA ARG A 60 6.67 -6.36 4.03
C ARG A 60 5.99 -7.44 4.86
N ASP A 61 5.82 -8.61 4.26
CA ASP A 61 5.46 -9.87 4.92
C ASP A 61 4.12 -9.86 5.69
N GLN A 62 3.13 -9.15 5.15
CA GLN A 62 1.79 -9.09 5.75
C GLN A 62 0.86 -10.15 5.16
N THR A 63 0.15 -10.86 6.04
CA THR A 63 -0.96 -11.75 5.69
C THR A 63 -2.23 -11.20 6.31
N LEU A 64 -3.05 -10.54 5.49
CA LEU A 64 -4.31 -9.93 5.91
C LEU A 64 -5.45 -10.56 5.12
N ASP A 65 -6.57 -10.81 5.79
CA ASP A 65 -7.85 -10.97 5.10
C ASP A 65 -8.47 -9.59 4.82
N ASP A 66 -9.56 -9.58 4.07
CA ASP A 66 -10.27 -8.35 3.70
C ASP A 66 -10.68 -7.53 4.92
N ALA A 67 -11.16 -8.20 5.98
CA ALA A 67 -11.54 -7.55 7.23
C ALA A 67 -10.34 -6.94 7.96
N GLY A 68 -9.19 -7.62 7.97
CA GLY A 68 -7.93 -7.14 8.53
C GLY A 68 -7.39 -5.93 7.77
N LEU A 69 -7.48 -5.93 6.43
CA LEU A 69 -7.10 -4.79 5.60
C LEU A 69 -7.98 -3.57 5.91
N ILE A 70 -9.30 -3.76 6.00
CA ILE A 70 -10.23 -2.69 6.40
C ILE A 70 -9.91 -2.19 7.81
N ALA A 71 -9.70 -3.11 8.76
CA ALA A 71 -9.44 -2.77 10.15
C ALA A 71 -8.16 -1.93 10.31
N PHE A 72 -7.08 -2.32 9.62
CA PHE A 72 -5.85 -1.55 9.61
C PHE A 72 -6.02 -0.20 8.88
N SER A 73 -6.68 -0.18 7.72
CA SER A 73 -6.93 1.07 6.98
C SER A 73 -7.73 2.09 7.79
N ARG A 74 -8.74 1.64 8.56
CA ARG A 74 -9.56 2.49 9.43
C ARG A 74 -8.77 3.17 10.55
N ARG A 75 -7.58 2.67 10.89
CA ARG A 75 -6.68 3.35 11.83
C ARG A 75 -6.24 4.72 11.31
N PHE A 76 -6.21 4.91 9.98
CA PHE A 76 -5.87 6.20 9.36
C PHE A 76 -7.07 7.15 9.26
N GLY A 77 -8.32 6.68 9.35
CA GLY A 77 -9.51 7.53 9.28
C GLY A 77 -10.73 6.81 8.72
N GLU A 78 -11.76 7.58 8.39
CA GLU A 78 -12.90 7.07 7.63
C GLU A 78 -12.46 6.61 6.24
N LEU A 79 -13.07 5.54 5.75
CA LEU A 79 -12.74 4.97 4.44
C LEU A 79 -13.77 5.43 3.41
N ASP A 80 -13.26 5.90 2.28
CA ASP A 80 -14.07 6.15 1.10
C ASP A 80 -14.58 4.83 0.49
N TRP A 81 -15.69 4.92 -0.23
CA TRP A 81 -16.16 3.81 -1.04
C TRP A 81 -15.29 3.68 -2.28
N ALA A 82 -15.14 2.45 -2.76
CA ALA A 82 -14.44 2.18 -4.01
C ALA A 82 -14.99 3.06 -5.15
N PRO A 83 -14.10 3.65 -5.98
CA PRO A 83 -14.50 4.50 -7.09
C PRO A 83 -15.37 3.73 -8.08
N ILE A 84 -16.10 4.48 -8.91
CA ILE A 84 -16.88 3.86 -9.99
C ILE A 84 -15.90 3.22 -10.98
N GLN A 85 -16.20 1.98 -11.37
CA GLN A 85 -15.38 1.18 -12.26
C GLN A 85 -15.88 1.26 -13.70
N GLU A 86 -14.94 1.19 -14.65
CA GLU A 86 -15.27 0.99 -16.06
C GLU A 86 -15.53 -0.49 -16.36
N THR A 87 -14.87 -1.41 -15.64
CA THR A 87 -14.92 -2.86 -15.88
C THR A 87 -14.78 -3.65 -14.57
N GLY A 88 -15.34 -4.87 -14.53
CA GLY A 88 -15.21 -5.77 -13.39
C GLY A 88 -16.13 -5.45 -12.20
N ARG A 89 -15.81 -6.07 -11.04
CA ARG A 89 -16.58 -5.89 -9.80
C ARG A 89 -16.13 -4.63 -9.07
N ARG A 90 -17.08 -3.71 -8.83
CA ARG A 90 -16.85 -2.42 -8.15
C ARG A 90 -16.08 -2.54 -6.82
N PHE A 91 -16.45 -3.52 -6.02
CA PHE A 91 -15.89 -3.77 -4.72
C PHE A 91 -16.10 -5.24 -4.33
N VAL A 92 -15.45 -5.68 -3.24
CA VAL A 92 -15.71 -6.98 -2.63
C VAL A 92 -17.13 -7.00 -2.04
N GLU A 93 -17.89 -8.07 -2.31
CA GLU A 93 -19.29 -8.17 -1.88
C GLU A 93 -19.44 -7.98 -0.36
N GLY A 94 -20.25 -7.00 0.06
CA GLY A 94 -20.43 -6.63 1.47
C GLY A 94 -19.35 -5.72 2.05
N MET A 95 -18.33 -5.35 1.27
CA MET A 95 -17.18 -4.53 1.68
C MET A 95 -16.93 -3.41 0.66
N PRO A 96 -17.81 -2.38 0.61
CA PRO A 96 -17.76 -1.32 -0.40
C PRO A 96 -16.47 -0.48 -0.38
N GLU A 97 -15.70 -0.55 0.70
CA GLU A 97 -14.41 0.14 0.87
C GLU A 97 -13.25 -0.56 0.14
N ILE A 98 -13.39 -1.84 -0.24
CA ILE A 98 -12.31 -2.58 -0.92
C ILE A 98 -12.46 -2.45 -2.43
N TYR A 99 -11.53 -1.72 -3.02
CA TYR A 99 -11.36 -1.61 -4.47
C TYR A 99 -10.43 -2.72 -5.00
N VAL A 100 -10.87 -3.46 -6.03
CA VAL A 100 -10.11 -4.57 -6.62
C VAL A 100 -9.41 -4.09 -7.90
N VAL A 101 -8.08 -3.98 -7.85
CA VAL A 101 -7.22 -3.75 -9.03
C VAL A 101 -6.69 -5.10 -9.49
N SER A 102 -7.09 -5.54 -10.68
CA SER A 102 -6.70 -6.87 -11.18
C SER A 102 -6.77 -6.98 -12.70
N ASN A 103 -5.82 -7.72 -13.26
CA ASN A 103 -5.84 -8.16 -14.65
C ASN A 103 -6.36 -9.60 -14.83
N VAL A 104 -6.83 -10.25 -13.77
CA VAL A 104 -7.30 -11.64 -13.80
C VAL A 104 -8.70 -11.71 -14.40
N LEU A 105 -8.89 -12.70 -15.27
CA LEU A 105 -10.19 -13.07 -15.85
C LEU A 105 -10.64 -14.43 -15.30
N VAL A 106 -11.91 -14.52 -14.90
CA VAL A 106 -12.57 -15.78 -14.54
C VAL A 106 -13.74 -16.00 -15.49
N ASN A 107 -13.72 -17.11 -16.23
CA ASN A 107 -14.71 -17.42 -17.26
C ASN A 107 -14.85 -16.31 -18.34
N GLY A 108 -13.75 -15.61 -18.63
CA GLY A 108 -13.73 -14.49 -19.59
C GLY A 108 -14.13 -13.14 -19.01
N GLU A 109 -14.57 -13.08 -17.75
CA GLU A 109 -14.99 -11.85 -17.09
C GLU A 109 -13.91 -11.31 -16.14
N PRO A 110 -13.63 -10.00 -16.13
CA PRO A 110 -12.65 -9.39 -15.23
C PRO A 110 -13.13 -9.42 -13.78
N ILE A 111 -12.24 -9.83 -12.86
CA ILE A 111 -12.56 -9.85 -11.42
C ILE A 111 -12.42 -8.47 -10.76
N GLY A 112 -11.66 -7.56 -11.38
CA GLY A 112 -11.37 -6.22 -10.90
C GLY A 112 -11.16 -5.23 -12.05
N SER A 113 -10.75 -4.02 -11.67
CA SER A 113 -10.54 -2.89 -12.57
C SER A 113 -9.08 -2.70 -12.99
N LEU A 114 -8.85 -1.74 -13.89
CA LEU A 114 -7.59 -1.40 -14.58
C LEU A 114 -7.12 -2.44 -15.63
N GLY A 115 -7.37 -3.72 -15.38
CA GLY A 115 -6.96 -4.78 -16.30
C GLY A 115 -5.44 -4.83 -16.44
N ALA A 116 -4.96 -5.18 -17.64
CA ALA A 116 -3.52 -5.28 -17.95
C ALA A 116 -2.90 -3.95 -18.48
N GLY A 117 -3.63 -2.84 -18.41
CA GLY A 117 -3.17 -1.54 -18.89
C GLY A 117 -2.23 -0.83 -17.91
N GLU A 118 -1.48 0.14 -18.41
CA GLU A 118 -0.68 1.06 -17.59
C GLU A 118 -1.56 2.21 -17.08
N ALA A 119 -1.50 2.49 -15.78
CA ALA A 119 -2.11 3.69 -15.23
C ALA A 119 -1.26 4.91 -15.61
N VAL A 120 -1.89 5.97 -16.10
CA VAL A 120 -1.23 7.27 -16.31
C VAL A 120 -0.82 7.87 -14.96
N TRP A 121 0.16 8.77 -14.93
CA TRP A 121 0.49 9.53 -13.70
C TRP A 121 -0.76 10.25 -13.15
N HIS A 122 -1.12 9.93 -11.91
CA HIS A 122 -2.32 10.45 -11.28
C HIS A 122 -2.17 10.49 -9.75
N THR A 123 -3.13 11.14 -9.09
CA THR A 123 -3.40 10.97 -7.67
C THR A 123 -4.89 10.62 -7.53
N ASP A 124 -5.17 9.64 -6.67
CA ASP A 124 -6.48 9.01 -6.59
C ASP A 124 -7.58 10.01 -6.27
N MET A 125 -8.67 9.91 -7.02
CA MET A 125 -9.91 10.66 -6.79
C MET A 125 -9.71 12.19 -6.62
N SER A 126 -8.71 12.76 -7.29
CA SER A 126 -8.43 14.22 -7.32
C SER A 126 -9.57 15.07 -7.88
N TYR A 127 -10.60 14.45 -8.47
CA TYR A 127 -11.81 15.11 -8.94
C TYR A 127 -12.84 15.38 -7.82
N LEU A 128 -12.67 14.82 -6.63
CA LEU A 128 -13.54 15.08 -5.48
C LEU A 128 -13.21 16.43 -4.82
N GLU A 129 -14.21 17.05 -4.19
CA GLU A 129 -14.00 18.28 -3.41
C GLU A 129 -13.05 18.05 -2.21
N LEU A 130 -13.16 16.87 -1.60
CA LEU A 130 -12.28 16.39 -0.54
C LEU A 130 -11.63 15.08 -1.00
N PRO A 131 -10.48 15.13 -1.69
CA PRO A 131 -9.78 13.92 -2.12
C PRO A 131 -9.24 13.10 -0.94
N PRO A 132 -9.02 11.79 -1.12
CA PRO A 132 -8.40 10.94 -0.11
C PRO A 132 -7.03 11.45 0.29
N LYS A 133 -6.73 11.39 1.58
CA LYS A 133 -5.38 11.73 2.08
C LYS A 133 -4.35 10.62 1.87
N ALA A 134 -4.80 9.39 1.63
CA ALA A 134 -3.96 8.21 1.50
C ALA A 134 -4.69 7.13 0.71
N SER A 135 -3.92 6.32 -0.01
CA SER A 135 -4.37 5.08 -0.63
C SER A 135 -3.59 3.91 -0.03
N MET A 136 -4.24 2.77 0.15
CA MET A 136 -3.60 1.54 0.63
C MET A 136 -3.78 0.44 -0.41
N LEU A 137 -2.66 -0.12 -0.86
CA LEU A 137 -2.64 -1.21 -1.83
C LEU A 137 -2.06 -2.46 -1.17
N TYR A 138 -2.83 -3.55 -1.19
CA TYR A 138 -2.41 -4.84 -0.66
C TYR A 138 -2.23 -5.85 -1.79
N ALA A 139 -1.02 -6.39 -1.91
CA ALA A 139 -0.66 -7.29 -2.99
C ALA A 139 -1.10 -8.73 -2.68
N LEU A 140 -2.06 -9.26 -3.45
CA LEU A 140 -2.52 -10.65 -3.36
C LEU A 140 -1.75 -11.58 -4.30
N GLU A 141 -1.61 -11.17 -5.56
CA GLU A 141 -0.88 -11.89 -6.59
C GLU A 141 -0.06 -10.88 -7.41
N VAL A 142 1.24 -11.14 -7.57
CA VAL A 142 2.17 -10.24 -8.26
C VAL A 142 2.87 -11.02 -9.37
N PRO A 143 2.96 -10.49 -10.60
CA PRO A 143 3.69 -11.16 -11.67
C PRO A 143 5.19 -11.26 -11.34
N PRO A 144 5.91 -12.28 -11.84
CA PRO A 144 7.35 -12.44 -11.58
C PRO A 144 8.19 -11.32 -12.21
N LEU A 145 7.63 -10.59 -13.18
CA LEU A 145 8.27 -9.45 -13.86
C LEU A 145 7.20 -8.44 -14.30
N GLY A 146 7.51 -7.15 -14.19
CA GLY A 146 6.60 -6.06 -14.56
C GLY A 146 5.58 -5.74 -13.46
N GLY A 147 4.57 -4.94 -13.78
CA GLY A 147 3.55 -4.52 -12.80
C GLY A 147 4.09 -3.57 -11.73
N ASN A 148 5.19 -2.86 -12.01
CA ASN A 148 5.78 -1.91 -11.08
C ASN A 148 4.82 -0.73 -10.84
N THR A 149 4.77 -0.24 -9.61
CA THR A 149 4.15 1.04 -9.27
C THR A 149 5.25 2.07 -9.04
N ALA A 150 5.16 3.21 -9.72
CA ALA A 150 6.10 4.33 -9.55
C ALA A 150 5.43 5.47 -8.77
N PHE A 151 6.26 6.22 -8.03
CA PHE A 151 5.85 7.35 -7.19
C PHE A 151 6.84 8.50 -7.40
#